data_AF-A0A0N0GNI0-F1
#
_entry.id   AF-A0A0N0GNI0-F1
#
_cell.length_a   1.000
_cell.length_b   1.000
_cell.length_c   1.000
_cell.angle_alpha   90.00
_cell.angle_beta   90.00
_cell.angle_gamma   90.00
#
_symmetry.space_group_name_H-M   'P 1'
#
loop_
_entity.id
_entity.type
_entity.pdbx_description
1 polymer ?
#
loop_
_entity_poly.entity_id
_entity_poly.type
_entity_poly.pdbx_seq_one_letter_code
_entity_poly.pdbx_strand_id
1 'polypeptide(L)'
;MTAQFIPDVSYADVLFGENAANLKAKGFIENPERYLPEVGLVVLERDSLSVYLRDDAVESISSDAEFWYRDVNLVGADLATATKVLGKADGAPYKVVVDEDQPAQQVYDYEDDGVQLWFAGERVVTVFAMGVAL
;
A
#
# COMPACT_ATOMS: atom_id res chain seq x y z
N MET A 1 -23.97 11.63 21.31
CA MET A 1 -23.58 12.00 19.93
C MET A 1 -22.13 11.60 19.78
N THR A 2 -21.85 10.52 19.09
CA THR A 2 -20.49 10.09 18.78
C THR A 2 -20.14 10.68 17.42
N ALA A 3 -19.15 11.59 17.39
CA ALA A 3 -18.61 12.08 16.13
C ALA A 3 -18.01 10.89 15.38
N GLN A 4 -18.60 10.56 14.25
CA GLN A 4 -18.02 9.60 13.32
C GLN A 4 -16.87 10.32 12.62
N PHE A 5 -15.63 9.93 12.93
CA PHE A 5 -14.47 10.34 12.17
C PHE A 5 -14.62 9.75 10.76
N ILE A 6 -14.88 10.63 9.79
CA ILE A 6 -14.85 10.32 8.37
C ILE A 6 -13.48 10.84 7.91
N PRO A 7 -12.53 9.97 7.53
CA PRO A 7 -11.26 10.42 7.00
C PRO A 7 -11.52 11.30 5.77
N ASP A 8 -10.99 12.51 5.78
CA ASP A 8 -11.18 13.53 4.74
C ASP A 8 -10.23 13.31 3.54
N VAL A 9 -9.96 12.04 3.22
CA VAL A 9 -9.21 11.63 2.04
C VAL A 9 -10.18 10.87 1.14
N SER A 10 -10.97 11.63 0.39
CA SER A 10 -11.79 11.04 -0.66
C SER A 10 -10.91 10.58 -1.81
N TYR A 11 -11.28 9.44 -2.39
CA TYR A 11 -10.79 8.75 -3.59
C TYR A 11 -10.60 9.62 -4.87
N ALA A 12 -10.80 10.94 -4.81
CA ALA A 12 -10.72 11.85 -5.95
C ALA A 12 -9.37 12.57 -6.11
N ASP A 13 -8.44 12.43 -5.16
CA ASP A 13 -7.22 13.24 -5.13
C ASP A 13 -5.99 12.62 -5.82
N VAL A 14 -5.92 11.31 -6.05
CA VAL A 14 -4.79 10.69 -6.77
C VAL A 14 -5.31 9.60 -7.68
N LEU A 15 -4.98 9.67 -8.97
CA LEU A 15 -5.33 8.63 -9.95
C LEU A 15 -4.09 7.83 -10.36
N PHE A 16 -4.24 6.52 -10.53
CA PHE A 16 -3.20 5.72 -11.19
C PHE A 16 -2.94 6.27 -12.61
N GLY A 17 -1.67 6.39 -12.98
CA GLY A 17 -1.25 7.04 -14.23
C GLY A 17 -1.28 8.58 -14.20
N GLU A 18 -1.65 9.20 -13.09
CA GLU A 18 -1.50 10.65 -12.91
C GLU A 18 -0.01 11.05 -12.86
N ASN A 19 0.31 12.26 -13.33
CA ASN A 19 1.69 12.73 -13.37
C ASN A 19 2.11 13.54 -12.15
N ALA A 20 3.43 13.71 -11.96
CA ALA A 20 3.97 14.41 -10.80
C ALA A 20 3.49 15.87 -10.72
N ALA A 21 3.30 16.53 -11.87
CA ALA A 21 2.86 17.92 -11.92
C ALA A 21 1.46 18.09 -11.30
N ASN A 22 0.53 17.19 -11.62
CA ASN A 22 -0.82 17.23 -11.07
C ASN A 22 -0.82 16.91 -9.57
N LEU A 23 -0.02 15.94 -9.13
CA LEU A 23 0.11 15.60 -7.71
C LEU A 23 0.69 16.77 -6.90
N LYS A 24 1.71 17.45 -7.42
CA LYS A 24 2.28 18.66 -6.79
C LYS A 24 1.26 19.78 -6.67
N ALA A 25 0.40 19.96 -7.69
CA ALA A 25 -0.70 20.93 -7.62
C ALA A 25 -1.73 20.59 -6.52
N LYS A 26 -1.80 19.32 -6.10
CA LYS A 26 -2.64 18.82 -5.00
C LYS A 26 -1.90 18.77 -3.65
N GLY A 27 -0.69 19.33 -3.58
CA GLY A 27 0.08 19.47 -2.34
C GLY A 27 1.02 18.31 -2.02
N PHE A 28 1.24 17.38 -2.94
CA PHE A 28 2.26 16.36 -2.76
C PHE A 28 3.66 16.94 -2.98
N ILE A 29 4.62 16.52 -2.14
CA ILE A 29 5.99 17.00 -2.17
C ILE A 29 6.91 15.83 -2.48
N GLU A 30 7.85 16.04 -3.40
CA GLU A 30 8.91 15.05 -3.66
C GLU A 30 9.70 14.77 -2.38
N ASN A 31 9.94 13.49 -2.09
CA ASN A 31 10.82 13.05 -1.00
C ASN A 31 12.09 12.38 -1.57
N PRO A 32 13.16 13.14 -1.82
CA PRO A 32 14.38 12.64 -2.46
C PRO A 32 15.13 11.60 -1.62
N GLU A 33 14.93 11.60 -0.30
CA GLU A 33 15.58 10.65 0.61
C GLU A 33 14.98 9.24 0.48
N ARG A 34 13.74 9.15 0.01
CA ARG A 34 13.05 7.88 -0.26
C ARG A 34 13.08 7.48 -1.74
N TYR A 35 13.81 8.21 -2.57
CA TYR A 35 13.98 7.81 -3.96
C TYR A 35 14.66 6.45 -4.03
N LEU A 36 14.12 5.61 -4.91
CA LEU A 36 14.68 4.28 -5.17
C LEU A 36 15.31 4.33 -6.57
N PRO A 37 16.51 4.93 -6.72
CA PRO A 37 17.16 5.12 -8.01
C PRO A 37 17.45 3.78 -8.70
N GLU A 38 17.57 2.70 -7.93
CA GLU A 38 17.82 1.35 -8.42
C GLU A 38 16.65 0.77 -9.23
N VAL A 39 15.42 1.26 -8.99
CA VAL A 39 14.20 0.84 -9.69
C VAL A 39 13.48 1.97 -10.43
N GLY A 40 14.11 3.16 -10.48
CA GLY A 40 13.59 4.31 -11.23
C GLY A 40 12.35 4.97 -10.64
N LEU A 41 12.12 4.81 -9.33
CA LEU A 41 10.91 5.33 -8.67
C LEU A 41 11.16 6.68 -7.99
N VAL A 42 10.28 7.63 -8.29
CA VAL A 42 10.18 8.94 -7.63
C VAL A 42 9.07 8.86 -6.58
N VAL A 43 9.33 9.33 -5.37
CA VAL A 43 8.36 9.31 -4.27
C VAL A 43 7.82 10.71 -4.00
N LEU A 44 6.51 10.85 -4.01
CA LEU A 44 5.77 12.05 -3.66
C LEU A 44 4.92 11.80 -2.42
N GLU A 45 4.91 12.70 -1.45
CA GLU A 45 4.21 12.48 -0.18
C GLU A 45 3.28 13.64 0.18
N ARG A 46 2.15 13.31 0.78
CA ARG A 46 1.21 14.26 1.40
C ARG A 46 0.55 13.57 2.58
N ASP A 47 0.63 14.20 3.76
CA ASP A 47 0.11 13.63 5.01
C ASP A 47 0.67 12.22 5.28
N SER A 48 -0.19 11.20 5.38
CA SER A 48 0.19 9.79 5.54
C SER A 48 0.22 9.01 4.23
N LEU A 49 0.15 9.67 3.08
CA LEU A 49 0.16 9.04 1.76
C LEU A 49 1.52 9.25 1.07
N SER A 50 2.15 8.16 0.67
CA SER A 50 3.29 8.10 -0.24
C SER A 50 2.83 7.58 -1.61
N VAL A 51 3.14 8.31 -2.67
CA VAL A 51 2.81 7.97 -4.06
C VAL A 51 4.13 7.73 -4.79
N TYR A 52 4.22 6.61 -5.50
CA TYR A 52 5.40 6.18 -6.23
C TYR A 52 5.15 6.31 -7.72
N LEU A 53 6.04 7.00 -8.40
CA LEU A 53 5.94 7.26 -9.83
C LEU A 53 7.08 6.57 -10.57
N ARG A 54 6.73 5.91 -11.68
CA ARG A 54 7.66 5.43 -12.70
C ARG A 54 7.37 6.20 -13.98
N ASP A 55 8.42 6.73 -14.63
CA ASP A 55 8.29 7.48 -15.88
C ASP A 55 7.25 8.62 -15.83
N ASP A 56 7.18 9.33 -14.70
CA ASP A 56 6.23 10.43 -14.44
C ASP A 56 4.75 9.98 -14.37
N ALA A 57 4.48 8.72 -14.04
CA ALA A 57 3.13 8.19 -13.86
C ALA A 57 3.00 7.45 -12.51
N VAL A 58 1.91 7.68 -11.78
CA VAL A 58 1.60 6.94 -10.54
C VAL A 58 1.47 5.45 -10.83
N GLU A 59 2.38 4.67 -10.25
CA GLU A 59 2.41 3.21 -10.33
C GLU A 59 1.95 2.57 -9.02
N SER A 60 2.21 3.22 -7.88
CA SER A 60 1.82 2.71 -6.56
C SER A 60 1.47 3.82 -5.58
N ILE A 61 0.62 3.52 -4.60
CA ILE A 61 0.19 4.41 -3.52
C ILE A 61 0.28 3.60 -2.22
N SER A 62 0.95 4.14 -1.21
CA SER A 62 1.11 3.58 0.12
C SER A 62 0.61 4.57 1.15
N SER A 63 -0.05 4.10 2.20
CA SER A 63 -0.27 4.84 3.43
C SER A 63 -0.06 3.94 4.62
N ASP A 64 0.40 4.51 5.74
CA ASP A 64 0.45 3.82 7.04
C ASP A 64 -0.95 3.36 7.51
N ALA A 65 -2.03 3.88 6.94
CA ALA A 65 -3.42 3.52 7.26
C ALA A 65 -4.17 2.81 6.11
N GLU A 66 -3.69 2.93 4.86
CA GLU A 66 -4.40 2.45 3.67
C GLU A 66 -3.42 1.96 2.60
N PHE A 67 -3.70 0.82 1.99
CA PHE A 67 -2.99 0.34 0.80
C PHE A 67 -4.01 -0.09 -0.24
N TRP A 68 -4.27 0.78 -1.21
CA TRP A 68 -5.28 0.53 -2.24
C TRP A 68 -4.67 -0.22 -3.42
N TYR A 69 -5.08 -1.46 -3.62
CA TYR A 69 -4.77 -2.22 -4.84
C TYR A 69 -6.05 -2.31 -5.68
N ARG A 70 -6.00 -1.70 -6.88
CA ARG A 70 -7.18 -1.43 -7.73
C ARG A 70 -8.24 -0.60 -6.99
N ASP A 71 -9.28 -1.24 -6.47
CA ASP A 71 -10.44 -0.62 -5.81
C ASP A 71 -10.65 -1.11 -4.37
N VAL A 72 -9.67 -1.83 -3.80
CA VAL A 72 -9.74 -2.40 -2.45
C VAL A 72 -8.59 -1.92 -1.59
N ASN A 73 -8.91 -1.34 -0.43
CA ASN A 73 -7.94 -1.13 0.62
C ASN A 73 -7.58 -2.48 1.25
N LEU A 74 -6.37 -2.94 0.98
CA LEU A 74 -5.83 -4.18 1.50
C LEU A 74 -5.55 -4.07 3.00
N VAL A 75 -5.23 -2.90 3.54
CA VAL A 75 -5.13 -2.70 4.99
C VAL A 75 -6.53 -2.80 5.60
N GLY A 76 -6.70 -3.69 6.58
CA GLY A 76 -7.99 -4.01 7.19
C GLY A 76 -8.86 -5.01 6.40
N ALA A 77 -8.41 -5.46 5.23
CA ALA A 77 -9.10 -6.51 4.48
C ALA A 77 -9.01 -7.87 5.21
N ASP A 78 -10.03 -8.71 5.01
CA ASP A 78 -9.94 -10.13 5.35
C ASP A 78 -9.29 -10.93 4.21
N LEU A 79 -8.93 -12.19 4.50
CA LEU A 79 -8.25 -13.04 3.53
C LEU A 79 -9.09 -13.27 2.27
N ALA A 80 -10.40 -13.45 2.41
CA ALA A 80 -11.29 -13.68 1.27
C ALA A 80 -11.31 -12.47 0.32
N THR A 81 -11.34 -11.26 0.89
CA THR A 81 -11.28 -10.00 0.16
C THR A 81 -9.92 -9.85 -0.53
N ALA A 82 -8.81 -10.09 0.17
CA ALA A 82 -7.48 -10.04 -0.41
C ALA A 82 -7.31 -11.05 -1.56
N THR A 83 -7.72 -12.31 -1.35
CA THR A 83 -7.64 -13.38 -2.36
C THR A 83 -8.50 -13.11 -3.59
N LYS A 84 -9.63 -12.42 -3.43
CA LYS A 84 -10.47 -12.04 -4.58
C LYS A 84 -9.73 -11.08 -5.52
N VAL A 85 -8.85 -10.24 -4.99
CA VAL A 85 -8.20 -9.16 -5.75
C VAL A 85 -6.81 -9.56 -6.25
N LEU A 86 -6.00 -10.16 -5.37
CA LEU A 86 -4.63 -10.60 -5.65
C LEU A 86 -4.56 -12.05 -6.16
N GLY A 87 -5.68 -12.76 -6.19
CA GLY A 87 -5.68 -14.18 -6.50
C GLY A 87 -5.16 -15.03 -5.35
N LYS A 88 -4.61 -16.19 -5.67
CA LYS A 88 -4.13 -17.15 -4.66
C LYS A 88 -2.72 -16.75 -4.22
N ALA A 89 -2.50 -16.64 -2.92
CA ALA A 89 -1.16 -16.46 -2.36
C ALA A 89 -0.20 -17.58 -2.79
N ASP A 90 1.05 -17.21 -2.96
CA ASP A 90 2.14 -18.11 -3.29
C ASP A 90 2.55 -18.94 -2.07
N GLY A 91 2.77 -20.23 -2.32
CA GLY A 91 3.18 -21.16 -1.28
C GLY A 91 2.16 -21.32 -0.14
N ALA A 92 2.68 -21.67 1.04
CA ALA A 92 1.90 -21.80 2.27
C ALA A 92 2.21 -20.60 3.18
N PRO A 93 1.20 -20.03 3.85
CA PRO A 93 1.42 -18.87 4.69
C PRO A 93 2.24 -19.26 5.93
N TYR A 94 3.08 -18.35 6.41
CA TYR A 94 3.97 -18.58 7.56
C TYR A 94 3.76 -17.53 8.65
N LYS A 95 4.31 -17.77 9.85
CA LYS A 95 4.12 -16.87 11.01
C LYS A 95 5.40 -16.12 11.34
N VAL A 96 5.27 -14.84 11.67
CA VAL A 96 6.36 -13.97 12.10
C VAL A 96 6.02 -13.36 13.46
N VAL A 97 6.99 -13.37 14.37
CA VAL A 97 6.93 -12.65 15.65
C VAL A 97 7.86 -11.45 15.52
N VAL A 98 7.30 -10.24 15.55
CA VAL A 98 8.07 -8.98 15.44
C VAL A 98 8.56 -8.52 16.80
N ASP A 99 7.77 -8.81 17.84
CA ASP A 99 8.01 -8.46 19.24
C ASP A 99 7.58 -9.65 20.10
N GLU A 100 8.42 -10.07 21.05
CA GLU A 100 8.15 -11.22 21.93
C GLU A 100 6.90 -11.03 22.78
N ASP A 101 6.51 -9.77 23.03
CA ASP A 101 5.30 -9.42 23.78
C ASP A 101 4.03 -9.36 22.92
N GLN A 102 4.13 -9.59 21.60
CA GLN A 102 3.00 -9.54 20.67
C GLN A 102 2.67 -10.90 20.04
N PRO A 103 1.39 -11.16 19.71
CA PRO A 103 1.00 -12.38 19.02
C PRO A 103 1.65 -12.45 17.63
N ALA A 104 2.04 -13.68 17.24
CA ALA A 104 2.58 -13.93 15.91
C ALA A 104 1.58 -13.53 14.81
N GLN A 105 2.09 -12.82 13.80
CA GLN A 105 1.33 -12.40 12.63
C GLN A 105 1.45 -13.44 11.52
N GLN A 106 0.37 -13.64 10.76
CA GLN A 106 0.34 -14.58 9.64
C GLN A 106 0.68 -13.84 8.35
N VAL A 107 1.65 -14.33 7.59
CA VAL A 107 2.18 -13.70 6.38
C VAL A 107 1.77 -14.50 5.15
N TYR A 108 1.37 -13.78 4.10
CA TYR A 108 1.01 -14.29 2.78
C TYR A 108 1.81 -13.54 1.71
N ASP A 109 2.45 -14.28 0.82
CA ASP A 109 3.19 -13.73 -0.30
C ASP A 109 2.37 -13.82 -1.58
N TYR A 110 2.50 -12.79 -2.42
CA TYR A 110 1.93 -12.69 -3.77
C TYR A 110 3.06 -12.18 -4.67
N GLU A 111 3.97 -13.08 -5.04
CA GLU A 111 5.20 -12.79 -5.78
C GLU A 111 4.90 -12.18 -7.15
N ASP A 112 3.88 -12.69 -7.85
CA ASP A 112 3.45 -12.19 -9.16
C ASP A 112 3.01 -10.71 -9.12
N ASP A 113 2.42 -10.29 -7.99
CA ASP A 113 1.98 -8.91 -7.75
C ASP A 113 3.03 -8.08 -6.99
N GLY A 114 4.14 -8.69 -6.58
CA GLY A 114 5.15 -8.06 -5.71
C GLY A 114 4.58 -7.61 -4.36
N VAL A 115 3.53 -8.27 -3.84
CA VAL A 115 2.82 -7.90 -2.61
C VAL A 115 3.02 -8.95 -1.52
N GLN A 116 3.20 -8.51 -0.29
CA GLN A 116 3.18 -9.36 0.90
C GLN A 116 2.22 -8.77 1.94
N LEU A 117 1.31 -9.60 2.44
CA LEU A 117 0.29 -9.21 3.41
C LEU A 117 0.55 -9.84 4.76
N TRP A 118 0.48 -9.05 5.82
CA TRP A 118 0.63 -9.51 7.20
C TRP A 118 -0.69 -9.34 7.93
N PHE A 119 -1.15 -10.41 8.57
CA PHE A 119 -2.41 -10.49 9.28
C PHE A 119 -2.20 -10.55 10.79
N ALA A 120 -2.93 -9.71 11.51
CA ALA A 120 -3.17 -9.90 12.94
C ALA A 120 -4.61 -10.38 13.12
N GLY A 121 -4.78 -11.63 13.53
CA GLY A 121 -6.09 -12.29 13.52
C GLY A 121 -6.60 -12.48 12.09
N GLU A 122 -7.79 -11.94 11.78
CA GLU A 122 -8.46 -12.10 10.48
C GLU A 122 -8.28 -10.88 9.56
N ARG A 123 -7.44 -9.91 9.94
CA ARG A 123 -7.32 -8.63 9.25
C ARG A 123 -5.88 -8.35 8.87
N VAL A 124 -5.68 -7.85 7.65
CA VAL A 124 -4.38 -7.32 7.22
C VAL A 124 -4.07 -6.08 8.05
N VAL A 125 -2.88 -6.06 8.65
CA VAL A 125 -2.38 -4.91 9.42
C VAL A 125 -1.19 -4.25 8.74
N THR A 126 -0.48 -4.98 7.89
CA THR A 126 0.66 -4.45 7.14
C THR A 126 0.64 -5.00 5.72
N VAL A 127 0.94 -4.13 4.77
CA VAL A 127 1.16 -4.48 3.36
C VAL A 127 2.54 -4.03 2.96
N PHE A 128 3.37 -4.96 2.50
CA PHE A 128 4.61 -4.66 1.81
C PHE A 128 4.36 -4.80 0.32
N ALA A 129 4.75 -3.79 -0.45
CA ALA A 129 4.72 -3.85 -1.90
C ALA A 129 6.09 -3.48 -2.44
N MET A 130 6.64 -4.35 -3.26
CA MET A 130 7.81 -4.04 -4.07
C MET A 130 7.30 -3.55 -5.42
N GLY A 131 7.90 -2.49 -5.97
CA GLY A 131 7.60 -2.04 -7.31
C GLY A 131 7.96 -3.14 -8.31
N VAL A 132 7.01 -4.00 -8.65
CA VAL A 132 7.12 -4.93 -9.78
C VAL A 132 7.21 -4.08 -11.03
N ALA A 133 8.35 -4.16 -11.73
CA ALA A 133 8.46 -3.57 -13.04
C ALA A 133 7.46 -4.27 -13.97
N LEU A 134 6.38 -3.58 -14.31
CA LEU A 134 5.43 -4.00 -15.36
C LEU A 134 6.12 -4.04 -16.73
#